data_AF-A0A396TT48-F1
#
_entry.id   AF-A0A396TT48-F1
#
_cell.length_a   1.000
_cell.length_b   1.000
_cell.length_c   1.000
_cell.angle_alpha   90.00
_cell.angle_beta   90.00
_cell.angle_gamma   90.00
#
_symmetry.space_group_name_H-M   'P 1'
#
loop_
_entity.id
_entity.type
_entity.pdbx_description
1 polymer ?
#
loop_
_entity_poly.entity_id
_entity_poly.type
_entity_poly.pdbx_seq_one_letter_code
_entity_poly.pdbx_strand_id
1 'polypeptide(L)'
;MVSKKIVAVVMVVGAFAAGAYYGGSQKAPVITNSSAGASYSGGYDKSADSDAKKSSKKSAVKQRTEVGETHVVNDGETIMAAVQAAKPGDTIQVMPGTYHETVYVDKDDIRIIGVIKEGKRATLDGKGVLNDAFLYSGNNFVVENFFITKYKGNGVMGQAGNNFEIRNNIIEDTGVYGIFPQLGKNGIVEYNVISGIEDAAIYVGMSDNIHVAYNDVFANVAGIEIENSRHAIVENNNVYNNTGGILAFITPGLPIKTTYDVIIRNNFIYNNNHKNFGAPGSMVGSIPAGTGILIMASDDVVVEDNIITGNKTTGILITDHANAPGVTIDPESDPNPDGVKILNNLMYNNGYDTIDEVKALMLTEFKQGEPDIVRVGVTNDSCIINRHRYVSVGVNGWAECEFTNTDAIDSYLLDEPVPPRVIDPSERGKVVYNGVCAGCHTYTGRMIGPPVQIIQALYMDNPQGVADFIASPTKKRDDYPEMPPQNYLDEKTRLAVAEYMLAQKK
;
A
#
# COMPACT_ATOMS: atom_id res chain seq x y z
N MET A 1 -30.32 -10.99 63.83
CA MET A 1 -30.33 -11.60 62.46
C MET A 1 -31.35 -10.98 61.50
N VAL A 2 -32.50 -10.45 61.98
CA VAL A 2 -33.57 -9.93 61.10
C VAL A 2 -33.18 -8.63 60.35
N SER A 3 -32.48 -7.70 61.02
CA SER A 3 -32.08 -6.41 60.42
C SER A 3 -31.11 -6.53 59.23
N LYS A 4 -30.14 -7.45 59.27
CA LYS A 4 -29.20 -7.66 58.15
C LYS A 4 -29.88 -8.23 56.89
N LYS A 5 -30.93 -9.04 57.06
CA LYS A 5 -31.71 -9.59 55.93
C LYS A 5 -32.57 -8.52 55.25
N ILE A 6 -33.12 -7.58 56.02
CA ILE A 6 -33.93 -6.47 55.48
C ILE A 6 -33.06 -5.52 54.66
N VAL A 7 -31.86 -5.17 55.15
CA VAL A 7 -30.92 -4.30 54.42
C VAL A 7 -30.45 -4.94 53.10
N ALA A 8 -30.20 -6.25 53.10
CA ALA A 8 -29.82 -6.97 51.88
C ALA A 8 -30.94 -6.98 50.83
N VAL A 9 -32.20 -7.19 51.25
CA VAL A 9 -33.36 -7.16 50.34
C VAL A 9 -33.57 -5.75 49.77
N VAL A 10 -33.43 -4.70 50.58
CA VAL A 10 -33.54 -3.32 50.12
C VAL A 10 -32.44 -2.97 49.11
N MET A 11 -31.20 -3.43 49.32
CA MET A 11 -30.12 -3.23 48.35
C MET A 11 -30.37 -3.98 47.03
N VAL A 12 -30.87 -5.21 47.07
CA VAL A 12 -31.19 -5.99 45.86
C VAL A 12 -32.34 -5.35 45.09
N VAL A 13 -33.40 -4.93 45.78
CA VAL A 13 -34.54 -4.23 45.15
C VAL A 13 -34.11 -2.87 44.61
N GLY A 14 -33.26 -2.14 45.31
CA GLY A 14 -32.69 -0.87 44.85
C GLY A 14 -31.83 -1.03 43.61
N ALA A 15 -30.95 -2.05 43.58
CA ALA A 15 -30.13 -2.37 42.41
C ALA A 15 -30.97 -2.84 41.23
N PHE A 16 -32.02 -3.63 41.48
CA PHE A 16 -32.95 -4.08 40.43
C PHE A 16 -33.80 -2.92 39.88
N ALA A 17 -34.32 -2.04 40.73
CA ALA A 17 -35.09 -0.87 40.31
C ALA A 17 -34.22 0.13 39.55
N ALA A 18 -32.98 0.35 40.01
CA ALA A 18 -31.98 1.14 39.27
C ALA A 18 -31.68 0.49 37.92
N GLY A 19 -31.39 -0.81 37.88
CA GLY A 19 -31.15 -1.56 36.65
C GLY A 19 -32.33 -1.52 35.68
N ALA A 20 -33.56 -1.63 36.15
CA ALA A 20 -34.76 -1.54 35.33
C ALA A 20 -35.03 -0.11 34.82
N TYR A 21 -34.76 0.91 35.63
CA TYR A 21 -34.90 2.31 35.24
C TYR A 21 -33.84 2.72 34.21
N TYR A 22 -32.58 2.34 34.43
CA TYR A 22 -31.49 2.58 33.48
C TYR A 22 -31.62 1.72 32.21
N GLY A 23 -32.04 0.46 32.34
CA GLY A 23 -32.29 -0.44 31.20
C GLY A 23 -33.52 -0.07 30.38
N GLY A 24 -34.58 0.46 30.99
CA GLY A 24 -35.78 0.95 30.29
C GLY A 24 -35.59 2.31 29.60
N SER A 25 -34.51 3.04 29.95
CA SER A 25 -34.17 4.34 29.36
C SER A 25 -33.16 4.24 28.20
N GLN A 26 -32.59 3.06 27.96
CA GLN A 26 -31.73 2.82 26.81
C GLN A 26 -32.60 2.59 25.57
N LYS A 27 -32.64 3.58 24.67
CA LYS A 27 -33.16 3.37 23.31
C LYS A 27 -32.38 2.21 22.69
N ALA A 28 -33.09 1.28 22.03
CA ALA A 28 -32.45 0.20 21.31
C ALA A 28 -31.40 0.78 20.34
N PRO A 29 -30.19 0.20 20.25
CA PRO A 29 -29.19 0.66 19.32
C PRO A 29 -29.76 0.60 17.90
N VAL A 30 -29.66 1.72 17.19
CA VAL A 30 -30.05 1.82 15.77
C VAL A 30 -28.81 1.48 14.95
N ILE A 31 -28.97 0.56 13.99
CA ILE A 31 -27.91 0.24 13.03
C ILE A 31 -28.02 1.22 11.87
N THR A 32 -26.98 1.99 11.66
CA THR A 32 -26.81 2.90 10.52
C THR A 32 -26.31 2.09 9.33
N ASN A 33 -27.04 2.09 8.21
CA ASN A 33 -26.64 1.36 7.00
C ASN A 33 -25.94 2.30 6.01
N SER A 34 -25.09 1.77 5.13
CA SER A 34 -24.44 2.55 4.07
C SER A 34 -25.42 3.01 2.98
N SER A 35 -26.57 2.34 2.80
CA SER A 35 -27.52 2.65 1.72
C SER A 35 -28.27 3.99 1.83
N ALA A 36 -28.11 4.73 2.92
CA ALA A 36 -28.77 6.02 3.15
C ALA A 36 -27.94 6.86 4.13
N GLY A 37 -27.92 8.18 3.94
CA GLY A 37 -27.18 9.12 4.79
C GLY A 37 -26.39 10.12 3.94
N ALA A 38 -25.65 11.01 4.61
CA ALA A 38 -24.67 11.84 3.91
C ALA A 38 -23.49 10.97 3.46
N SER A 39 -22.91 11.31 2.32
CA SER A 39 -21.64 10.73 1.86
C SER A 39 -20.48 11.58 2.35
N TYR A 40 -19.39 10.92 2.69
CA TYR A 40 -18.08 11.56 2.77
C TYR A 40 -17.76 12.22 1.42
N SER A 41 -17.25 13.44 1.46
CA SER A 41 -16.96 14.25 0.27
C SER A 41 -15.50 14.19 -0.18
N GLY A 42 -14.63 13.50 0.56
CA GLY A 42 -13.20 13.43 0.25
C GLY A 42 -12.43 14.65 0.73
N GLY A 43 -11.11 14.51 0.81
CA GLY A 43 -10.18 15.63 0.91
C GLY A 43 -9.76 16.17 -0.47
N TYR A 44 -9.91 15.37 -1.52
CA TYR A 44 -9.50 15.72 -2.88
C TYR A 44 -10.41 16.79 -3.54
N ASP A 45 -9.91 18.02 -3.64
CA ASP A 45 -10.53 19.06 -4.45
C ASP A 45 -10.04 19.01 -5.90
N LYS A 46 -10.80 18.34 -6.76
CA LYS A 46 -10.57 18.31 -8.23
C LYS A 46 -10.43 19.71 -8.85
N SER A 47 -11.01 20.76 -8.27
CA SER A 47 -10.90 22.13 -8.81
C SER A 47 -9.61 22.85 -8.43
N ALA A 48 -8.94 22.38 -7.37
CA ALA A 48 -7.65 22.88 -6.93
C ALA A 48 -6.47 22.13 -7.57
N ASP A 49 -6.70 20.94 -8.13
CA ASP A 49 -5.70 20.20 -8.91
C ASP A 49 -5.62 20.76 -10.34
N SER A 50 -4.49 21.41 -10.66
CA SER A 50 -4.24 21.97 -11.99
C SER A 50 -4.23 20.92 -13.12
N ASP A 51 -4.09 19.65 -12.77
CA ASP A 51 -4.04 18.52 -13.71
C ASP A 51 -5.42 17.89 -13.98
N ALA A 52 -6.45 18.22 -13.19
CA ALA A 52 -7.79 17.63 -13.31
C ALA A 52 -8.69 18.39 -14.31
N LYS A 53 -9.26 17.70 -15.31
CA LYS A 53 -10.42 18.19 -16.11
C LYS A 53 -11.68 17.41 -15.74
N LYS A 54 -12.73 17.34 -16.59
CA LYS A 54 -13.98 16.58 -16.32
C LYS A 54 -14.01 15.26 -17.11
N SER A 55 -14.26 14.11 -16.48
CA SER A 55 -14.34 12.80 -17.13
C SER A 55 -15.18 11.79 -16.35
N SER A 56 -15.63 10.78 -17.09
CA SER A 56 -16.34 9.58 -16.63
C SER A 56 -15.57 8.31 -17.05
N LYS A 57 -14.29 8.45 -17.43
CA LYS A 57 -13.49 7.37 -18.02
C LYS A 57 -12.92 6.44 -16.95
N LYS A 58 -12.93 5.14 -17.24
CA LYS A 58 -12.41 4.05 -16.39
C LYS A 58 -10.92 3.71 -16.62
N SER A 59 -10.18 4.56 -17.34
CA SER A 59 -8.80 4.26 -17.76
C SER A 59 -7.88 5.36 -17.25
N ALA A 60 -6.73 4.97 -16.71
CA ALA A 60 -5.70 5.91 -16.25
C ALA A 60 -4.80 6.38 -17.39
N VAL A 61 -4.66 5.57 -18.45
CA VAL A 61 -3.79 5.90 -19.57
C VAL A 61 -4.50 6.72 -20.65
N LYS A 62 -3.70 7.47 -21.40
CA LYS A 62 -4.18 8.18 -22.59
C LYS A 62 -4.89 7.24 -23.56
N GLN A 63 -6.05 7.69 -24.02
CA GLN A 63 -6.73 7.08 -25.16
C GLN A 63 -5.94 7.37 -26.43
N ARG A 64 -5.43 6.31 -27.08
CA ARG A 64 -4.78 6.43 -28.38
C ARG A 64 -5.81 6.79 -29.45
N THR A 65 -5.58 7.89 -30.16
CA THR A 65 -6.36 8.33 -31.32
C THR A 65 -5.78 7.84 -32.63
N GLU A 66 -4.51 7.44 -32.62
CA GLU A 66 -3.78 6.89 -33.76
C GLU A 66 -3.33 5.46 -33.43
N VAL A 67 -3.29 4.61 -34.44
CA VAL A 67 -2.86 3.22 -34.30
C VAL A 67 -1.35 3.18 -34.44
N GLY A 68 -0.64 2.82 -33.37
CA GLY A 68 0.81 2.56 -33.40
C GLY A 68 1.13 1.19 -33.99
N GLU A 69 2.42 0.89 -34.12
CA GLU A 69 2.90 -0.39 -34.62
C GLU A 69 2.73 -1.49 -33.56
N THR A 70 2.43 -2.72 -34.00
CA THR A 70 2.40 -3.89 -33.12
C THR A 70 3.64 -4.75 -33.37
N HIS A 71 4.51 -4.82 -32.37
CA HIS A 71 5.70 -5.66 -32.36
C HIS A 71 5.34 -7.01 -31.75
N VAL A 72 5.32 -8.08 -32.56
CA VAL A 72 5.02 -9.43 -32.07
C VAL A 72 6.31 -10.09 -31.60
N VAL A 73 6.30 -10.58 -30.36
CA VAL A 73 7.40 -11.32 -29.75
C VAL A 73 6.97 -12.77 -29.58
N ASN A 74 7.61 -13.68 -30.30
CA ASN A 74 7.38 -15.12 -30.24
C ASN A 74 8.31 -15.77 -29.21
N ASP A 75 8.05 -17.04 -28.91
CA ASP A 75 8.93 -17.82 -28.04
C ASP A 75 10.34 -17.90 -28.64
N GLY A 76 11.36 -17.66 -27.80
CA GLY A 76 12.77 -17.54 -28.22
C GLY A 76 13.22 -16.15 -28.69
N GLU A 77 12.30 -15.20 -28.89
CA GLU A 77 12.62 -13.78 -29.11
C GLU A 77 12.68 -13.03 -27.76
N THR A 78 13.22 -11.81 -27.74
CA THR A 78 13.32 -11.02 -26.51
C THR A 78 12.33 -9.85 -26.52
N ILE A 79 11.63 -9.68 -25.40
CA ILE A 79 10.70 -8.56 -25.19
C ILE A 79 11.48 -7.24 -25.20
N MET A 80 12.68 -7.23 -24.60
CA MET A 80 13.51 -6.03 -24.55
C MET A 80 13.95 -5.56 -25.95
N ALA A 81 14.19 -6.46 -26.91
CA ALA A 81 14.51 -6.05 -28.28
C ALA A 81 13.32 -5.35 -28.96
N ALA A 82 12.10 -5.84 -28.73
CA ALA A 82 10.89 -5.17 -29.18
C ALA A 82 10.70 -3.80 -28.50
N VAL A 83 10.98 -3.70 -27.18
CA VAL A 83 10.96 -2.40 -26.48
C VAL A 83 11.95 -1.42 -27.09
N GLN A 84 13.16 -1.87 -27.42
CA GLN A 84 14.18 -1.03 -28.04
C GLN A 84 13.74 -0.51 -29.42
N ALA A 85 13.10 -1.35 -30.22
CA ALA A 85 12.57 -0.99 -31.55
C ALA A 85 11.31 -0.11 -31.49
N ALA A 86 10.50 -0.27 -30.44
CA ALA A 86 9.22 0.42 -30.28
C ALA A 86 9.37 1.94 -30.13
N LYS A 87 8.36 2.67 -30.58
CA LYS A 87 8.19 4.11 -30.40
C LYS A 87 6.99 4.39 -29.50
N PRO A 88 6.88 5.58 -28.90
CA PRO A 88 5.67 5.98 -28.20
C PRO A 88 4.42 5.77 -29.06
N GLY A 89 3.41 5.12 -28.49
CA GLY A 89 2.17 4.72 -29.18
C GLY A 89 2.16 3.28 -29.66
N ASP A 90 3.29 2.56 -29.63
CA ASP A 90 3.37 1.18 -30.09
C ASP A 90 2.87 0.18 -29.03
N THR A 91 2.57 -1.03 -29.50
CA THR A 91 2.21 -2.17 -28.66
C THR A 91 3.18 -3.31 -28.88
N ILE A 92 3.64 -3.91 -27.79
CA ILE A 92 4.44 -5.13 -27.79
C ILE A 92 3.52 -6.27 -27.42
N GLN A 93 3.23 -7.13 -28.40
CA GLN A 93 2.37 -8.29 -28.22
C GLN A 93 3.24 -9.52 -27.98
N VAL A 94 3.17 -10.10 -26.78
CA VAL A 94 4.03 -11.22 -26.38
C VAL A 94 3.26 -12.52 -26.43
N MET A 95 3.70 -13.46 -27.25
CA MET A 95 3.06 -14.76 -27.42
C MET A 95 3.38 -15.68 -26.21
N PRO A 96 2.61 -16.77 -25.99
CA PRO A 96 2.98 -17.75 -24.99
C PRO A 96 4.37 -18.33 -25.26
N GLY A 97 5.21 -18.31 -24.23
CA GLY A 97 6.62 -18.64 -24.26
C GLY A 97 7.24 -18.44 -22.88
N THR A 98 8.50 -18.82 -22.71
CA THR A 98 9.24 -18.56 -21.45
C THR A 98 10.39 -17.61 -21.72
N TYR A 99 10.35 -16.46 -21.06
CA TYR A 99 11.25 -15.33 -21.23
C TYR A 99 12.09 -15.18 -19.97
N HIS A 100 13.40 -14.99 -20.15
CA HIS A 100 14.37 -14.89 -19.05
C HIS A 100 15.15 -13.59 -19.18
N GLU A 101 14.48 -12.48 -18.92
CA GLU A 101 15.03 -11.14 -19.09
C GLU A 101 14.42 -10.16 -18.09
N THR A 102 15.04 -9.00 -17.98
CA THR A 102 14.44 -7.80 -17.36
C THR A 102 14.06 -6.85 -18.49
N VAL A 103 12.84 -6.32 -18.44
CA VAL A 103 12.27 -5.45 -19.45
C VAL A 103 12.21 -4.02 -18.93
N TYR A 104 13.06 -3.15 -19.47
CA TYR A 104 13.16 -1.73 -19.11
C TYR A 104 12.39 -0.85 -20.09
N VAL A 105 11.47 -0.02 -19.61
CA VAL A 105 10.60 0.82 -20.44
C VAL A 105 10.69 2.29 -20.01
N ASP A 106 11.54 3.05 -20.68
CA ASP A 106 11.74 4.50 -20.46
C ASP A 106 10.92 5.39 -21.41
N LYS A 107 10.30 4.80 -22.43
CA LYS A 107 9.48 5.50 -23.42
C LYS A 107 8.05 5.64 -22.93
N ASP A 108 7.46 6.81 -23.18
CA ASP A 108 6.04 7.05 -22.95
C ASP A 108 5.16 6.21 -23.91
N ASP A 109 3.92 5.95 -23.50
CA ASP A 109 2.87 5.31 -24.28
C ASP A 109 3.29 3.97 -24.89
N ILE A 110 3.93 3.12 -24.09
CA ILE A 110 4.22 1.73 -24.44
C ILE A 110 3.21 0.82 -23.73
N ARG A 111 2.61 -0.08 -24.52
CA ARG A 111 1.74 -1.14 -24.00
C ARG A 111 2.40 -2.49 -24.25
N ILE A 112 2.55 -3.30 -23.22
CA ILE A 112 3.09 -4.66 -23.32
C ILE A 112 1.98 -5.63 -22.94
N ILE A 113 1.51 -6.41 -23.90
CA ILE A 113 0.30 -7.22 -23.77
C ILE A 113 0.64 -8.68 -24.08
N GLY A 114 0.53 -9.55 -23.07
CA GLY A 114 0.61 -10.99 -23.23
C GLY A 114 -0.62 -11.54 -23.96
N VAL A 115 -0.39 -12.48 -24.88
CA VAL A 115 -1.46 -13.24 -25.53
C VAL A 115 -1.76 -14.48 -24.69
N ILE A 116 -3.04 -14.68 -24.38
CA ILE A 116 -3.51 -15.90 -23.74
C ILE A 116 -4.03 -16.85 -24.82
N LYS A 117 -3.36 -17.99 -25.01
CA LYS A 117 -3.78 -19.02 -25.99
C LYS A 117 -3.95 -20.36 -25.29
N GLU A 118 -5.17 -20.89 -25.31
CA GLU A 118 -5.50 -22.17 -24.65
C GLU A 118 -5.09 -22.18 -23.16
N GLY A 119 -5.29 -21.05 -22.46
CA GLY A 119 -4.92 -20.86 -21.06
C GLY A 119 -3.42 -20.60 -20.81
N LYS A 120 -2.55 -20.71 -21.83
CA LYS A 120 -1.12 -20.41 -21.71
C LYS A 120 -0.88 -18.91 -21.87
N ARG A 121 0.01 -18.37 -21.03
CA ARG A 121 0.46 -16.96 -21.02
C ARG A 121 1.94 -16.88 -21.40
N ALA A 122 2.41 -15.68 -21.70
CA ALA A 122 3.84 -15.38 -21.67
C ALA A 122 4.33 -15.46 -20.21
N THR A 123 5.39 -16.24 -19.98
CA THR A 123 5.99 -16.41 -18.65
C THR A 123 7.32 -15.66 -18.59
N LEU A 124 7.44 -14.67 -17.71
CA LEU A 124 8.71 -14.09 -17.31
C LEU A 124 9.22 -14.85 -16.09
N ASP A 125 10.34 -15.55 -16.22
CA ASP A 125 10.97 -16.34 -15.15
C ASP A 125 12.38 -15.80 -14.88
N GLY A 126 12.54 -15.16 -13.72
CA GLY A 126 13.81 -14.57 -13.29
C GLY A 126 14.85 -15.58 -12.80
N LYS A 127 14.50 -16.88 -12.72
CA LYS A 127 15.32 -18.01 -12.25
C LYS A 127 15.94 -17.85 -10.86
N GLY A 128 15.44 -16.92 -10.05
CA GLY A 128 16.03 -16.51 -8.78
C GLY A 128 17.36 -15.76 -8.92
N VAL A 129 17.68 -15.28 -10.13
CA VAL A 129 18.94 -14.56 -10.41
C VAL A 129 18.71 -13.14 -10.92
N LEU A 130 17.64 -12.91 -11.68
CA LEU A 130 17.27 -11.57 -12.15
C LEU A 130 16.53 -10.81 -11.05
N ASN A 131 16.72 -9.49 -11.00
CA ASN A 131 16.13 -8.68 -9.95
C ASN A 131 14.67 -8.32 -10.27
N ASP A 132 14.39 -7.72 -11.42
CA ASP A 132 13.05 -7.22 -11.74
C ASP A 132 12.55 -7.79 -13.07
N ALA A 133 11.24 -8.03 -13.21
CA ALA A 133 10.66 -8.48 -14.48
C ALA A 133 10.38 -7.30 -15.42
N PHE A 134 9.51 -6.37 -14.99
CA PHE A 134 9.22 -5.13 -15.69
C PHE A 134 9.62 -3.93 -14.85
N LEU A 135 10.34 -2.99 -15.46
CA LEU A 135 10.71 -1.72 -14.86
C LEU A 135 10.36 -0.59 -15.81
N TYR A 136 9.41 0.28 -15.42
CA TYR A 136 8.96 1.38 -16.27
C TYR A 136 9.19 2.74 -15.62
N SER A 137 9.59 3.72 -16.41
CA SER A 137 9.64 5.13 -16.03
C SER A 137 8.87 6.04 -17.01
N GLY A 138 8.54 5.52 -18.19
CA GLY A 138 7.66 6.18 -19.14
C GLY A 138 6.22 6.33 -18.62
N ASN A 139 5.54 7.36 -19.09
CA ASN A 139 4.14 7.64 -18.78
C ASN A 139 3.20 6.85 -19.71
N ASN A 140 1.93 6.68 -19.34
CA ASN A 140 0.94 5.94 -20.14
C ASN A 140 1.34 4.48 -20.37
N PHE A 141 1.91 3.85 -19.35
CA PHE A 141 2.40 2.48 -19.41
C PHE A 141 1.27 1.48 -19.17
N VAL A 142 1.25 0.40 -19.95
CA VAL A 142 0.31 -0.72 -19.74
C VAL A 142 1.08 -2.03 -19.76
N VAL A 143 0.84 -2.88 -18.76
CA VAL A 143 1.32 -4.26 -18.76
C VAL A 143 0.22 -5.22 -18.36
N GLU A 144 -0.05 -6.19 -19.24
CA GLU A 144 -1.17 -7.11 -19.07
C GLU A 144 -0.88 -8.53 -19.49
N ASN A 145 -1.58 -9.46 -18.84
CA ASN A 145 -1.70 -10.86 -19.20
C ASN A 145 -0.45 -11.75 -19.00
N PHE A 146 0.50 -11.36 -18.16
CA PHE A 146 1.72 -12.14 -17.91
C PHE A 146 1.58 -13.14 -16.76
N PHE A 147 2.40 -14.19 -16.80
CA PHE A 147 2.83 -14.91 -15.60
C PHE A 147 4.25 -14.46 -15.27
N ILE A 148 4.50 -14.01 -14.04
CA ILE A 148 5.79 -13.45 -13.60
C ILE A 148 6.23 -14.19 -12.35
N THR A 149 7.44 -14.74 -12.34
CA THR A 149 7.90 -15.56 -11.22
C THR A 149 9.42 -15.57 -11.05
N LYS A 150 9.87 -15.90 -9.84
CA LYS A 150 11.28 -16.15 -9.47
C LYS A 150 12.20 -14.98 -9.78
N TYR A 151 11.75 -13.77 -9.51
CA TYR A 151 12.59 -12.57 -9.51
C TYR A 151 13.04 -12.26 -8.09
N LYS A 152 14.26 -11.77 -7.87
CA LYS A 152 14.79 -11.46 -6.53
C LYS A 152 14.24 -10.16 -5.94
N GLY A 153 13.87 -9.22 -6.81
CA GLY A 153 13.38 -7.89 -6.49
C GLY A 153 11.89 -7.82 -6.73
N ASN A 154 11.48 -7.45 -7.96
CA ASN A 154 10.09 -7.08 -8.23
C ASN A 154 9.46 -7.78 -9.43
N GLY A 155 8.14 -7.97 -9.39
CA GLY A 155 7.37 -8.33 -10.57
C GLY A 155 7.24 -7.15 -11.56
N VAL A 156 6.50 -6.12 -11.18
CA VAL A 156 6.33 -4.89 -11.98
C VAL A 156 6.66 -3.67 -11.13
N MET A 157 7.73 -2.95 -11.46
CA MET A 157 8.17 -1.74 -10.75
C MET A 157 7.98 -0.49 -11.62
N GLY A 158 7.33 0.53 -11.06
CA GLY A 158 7.19 1.85 -11.64
C GLY A 158 8.10 2.86 -10.96
N GLN A 159 8.88 3.61 -11.74
CA GLN A 159 9.80 4.63 -11.26
C GLN A 159 9.42 5.98 -11.82
N ALA A 160 8.62 6.75 -11.08
CA ALA A 160 8.16 8.08 -11.46
C ALA A 160 7.27 8.17 -12.72
N GLY A 161 6.87 7.04 -13.31
CA GLY A 161 5.96 6.99 -14.46
C GLY A 161 4.51 7.28 -14.04
N ASN A 162 3.89 8.30 -14.64
CA ASN A 162 2.49 8.62 -14.41
C ASN A 162 1.59 7.91 -15.42
N ASN A 163 0.30 7.76 -15.11
CA ASN A 163 -0.67 7.09 -15.98
C ASN A 163 -0.25 5.65 -16.25
N PHE A 164 -0.63 4.73 -15.39
CA PHE A 164 -0.30 3.32 -15.57
C PHE A 164 -1.50 2.40 -15.37
N GLU A 165 -1.52 1.30 -16.11
CA GLU A 165 -2.45 0.20 -15.93
C GLU A 165 -1.68 -1.13 -15.84
N ILE A 166 -1.78 -1.79 -14.69
CA ILE A 166 -1.14 -3.09 -14.44
C ILE A 166 -2.25 -4.10 -14.18
N ARG A 167 -2.52 -4.96 -15.17
CA ARG A 167 -3.77 -5.76 -15.15
C ARG A 167 -3.64 -7.22 -15.55
N ASN A 168 -4.48 -8.05 -14.94
CA ASN A 168 -4.61 -9.47 -15.29
C ASN A 168 -3.27 -10.22 -15.35
N ASN A 169 -2.34 -9.87 -14.46
CA ASN A 169 -1.07 -10.58 -14.30
C ASN A 169 -1.18 -11.60 -13.17
N ILE A 170 -0.45 -12.71 -13.30
CA ILE A 170 -0.23 -13.68 -12.24
C ILE A 170 1.22 -13.48 -11.79
N ILE A 171 1.43 -13.09 -10.54
CA ILE A 171 2.76 -12.80 -9.99
C ILE A 171 2.98 -13.68 -8.77
N GLU A 172 3.92 -14.62 -8.87
CA GLU A 172 4.15 -15.64 -7.85
C GLU A 172 5.64 -15.75 -7.53
N ASP A 173 5.99 -15.76 -6.24
CA ASP A 173 7.38 -16.00 -5.82
C ASP A 173 8.37 -15.00 -6.45
N THR A 174 7.98 -13.72 -6.43
CA THR A 174 8.94 -12.61 -6.63
C THR A 174 9.34 -12.09 -5.25
N GLY A 175 10.59 -11.66 -5.10
CA GLY A 175 11.20 -11.38 -3.79
C GLY A 175 10.50 -10.26 -3.03
N VAL A 176 11.03 -9.04 -3.15
CA VAL A 176 10.60 -7.89 -2.35
C VAL A 176 9.15 -7.51 -2.63
N TYR A 177 8.82 -7.10 -3.86
CA TYR A 177 7.47 -6.63 -4.20
C TYR A 177 6.85 -7.34 -5.41
N GLY A 178 5.54 -7.51 -5.41
CA GLY A 178 4.82 -8.04 -6.58
C GLY A 178 4.61 -6.95 -7.63
N ILE A 179 3.81 -5.95 -7.26
CA ILE A 179 3.53 -4.75 -8.05
C ILE A 179 3.95 -3.53 -7.22
N PHE A 180 4.85 -2.71 -7.74
CA PHE A 180 5.45 -1.57 -7.05
C PHE A 180 5.50 -0.31 -7.93
N PRO A 181 4.37 0.37 -8.19
CA PRO A 181 4.40 1.75 -8.66
C PRO A 181 4.92 2.68 -7.56
N GLN A 182 5.97 3.44 -7.90
CA GLN A 182 6.55 4.43 -7.02
C GLN A 182 6.58 5.83 -7.65
N LEU A 183 6.24 6.82 -6.82
CA LEU A 183 6.27 8.22 -7.21
C LEU A 183 5.43 8.48 -8.48
N GLY A 184 4.34 7.74 -8.67
CA GLY A 184 3.45 7.87 -9.83
C GLY A 184 2.22 8.71 -9.50
N LYS A 185 1.58 9.29 -10.52
CA LYS A 185 0.26 9.91 -10.40
C LYS A 185 -0.69 9.29 -11.42
N ASN A 186 -1.94 9.06 -11.01
CA ASN A 186 -3.02 8.50 -11.83
C ASN A 186 -2.73 7.06 -12.29
N GLY A 187 -3.18 6.06 -11.55
CA GLY A 187 -2.82 4.66 -11.84
C GLY A 187 -3.86 3.64 -11.40
N ILE A 188 -3.91 2.52 -12.13
CA ILE A 188 -4.81 1.40 -11.88
C ILE A 188 -4.01 0.11 -11.72
N VAL A 189 -4.33 -0.64 -10.66
CA VAL A 189 -3.87 -2.01 -10.45
C VAL A 189 -5.09 -2.91 -10.27
N GLU A 190 -5.43 -3.69 -11.31
CA GLU A 190 -6.67 -4.48 -11.30
C GLU A 190 -6.58 -5.90 -11.85
N TYR A 191 -7.41 -6.80 -11.33
CA TYR A 191 -7.53 -8.20 -11.78
C TYR A 191 -6.25 -9.04 -11.70
N ASN A 192 -5.28 -8.64 -10.87
CA ASN A 192 -4.04 -9.41 -10.70
C ASN A 192 -4.22 -10.50 -9.64
N VAL A 193 -3.47 -11.59 -9.77
CA VAL A 193 -3.33 -12.65 -8.77
C VAL A 193 -1.89 -12.62 -8.26
N ILE A 194 -1.69 -12.38 -6.96
CA ILE A 194 -0.36 -12.10 -6.42
C ILE A 194 -0.11 -12.87 -5.14
N SER A 195 0.96 -13.66 -5.10
CA SER A 195 1.28 -14.49 -3.94
C SER A 195 2.78 -14.77 -3.73
N GLY A 196 3.13 -15.11 -2.48
CA GLY A 196 4.49 -15.50 -2.11
C GLY A 196 5.48 -14.34 -2.05
N ILE A 197 5.01 -13.11 -1.82
CA ILE A 197 5.83 -11.90 -1.80
C ILE A 197 6.34 -11.59 -0.39
N GLU A 198 7.63 -11.30 -0.25
CA GLU A 198 8.33 -11.17 1.04
C GLU A 198 8.15 -9.83 1.73
N ASP A 199 7.78 -8.78 1.01
CA ASP A 199 7.42 -7.48 1.57
C ASP A 199 5.93 -7.19 1.35
N ALA A 200 5.56 -6.68 0.17
CA ALA A 200 4.17 -6.34 -0.17
C ALA A 200 3.76 -6.82 -1.57
N ALA A 201 2.61 -7.48 -1.66
CA ALA A 201 2.10 -8.01 -2.92
C ALA A 201 1.77 -6.87 -3.91
N ILE A 202 1.03 -5.87 -3.43
CA ILE A 202 0.80 -4.60 -4.11
C ILE A 202 1.29 -3.49 -3.20
N TYR A 203 2.37 -2.83 -3.58
CA TYR A 203 2.92 -1.66 -2.89
C TYR A 203 2.68 -0.42 -3.75
N VAL A 204 1.90 0.53 -3.24
CA VAL A 204 1.72 1.85 -3.84
C VAL A 204 2.48 2.85 -3.00
N GLY A 205 3.62 3.31 -3.52
CA GLY A 205 4.55 4.16 -2.78
C GLY A 205 4.61 5.58 -3.31
N MET A 206 4.54 6.56 -2.42
CA MET A 206 4.77 7.97 -2.77
C MET A 206 3.92 8.47 -3.96
N SER A 207 2.74 7.89 -4.14
CA SER A 207 1.93 8.04 -5.34
C SER A 207 0.63 8.77 -5.05
N ASP A 208 -0.05 9.19 -6.12
CA ASP A 208 -1.25 10.00 -6.04
C ASP A 208 -2.31 9.55 -7.05
N ASN A 209 -3.60 9.67 -6.69
CA ASN A 209 -4.73 9.30 -7.55
C ASN A 209 -4.67 7.82 -8.00
N ILE A 210 -4.63 6.89 -7.06
CA ILE A 210 -4.42 5.46 -7.34
C ILE A 210 -5.68 4.64 -7.06
N HIS A 211 -5.98 3.70 -7.94
CA HIS A 211 -7.07 2.75 -7.78
C HIS A 211 -6.57 1.30 -7.78
N VAL A 212 -6.79 0.57 -6.69
CA VAL A 212 -6.43 -0.85 -6.53
C VAL A 212 -7.71 -1.65 -6.37
N ALA A 213 -8.09 -2.44 -7.38
CA ALA A 213 -9.37 -3.13 -7.37
C ALA A 213 -9.39 -4.52 -7.99
N TYR A 214 -10.29 -5.39 -7.51
CA TYR A 214 -10.55 -6.71 -8.10
C TYR A 214 -9.33 -7.65 -8.13
N ASN A 215 -8.34 -7.45 -7.24
CA ASN A 215 -7.17 -8.32 -7.16
C ASN A 215 -7.40 -9.49 -6.20
N ASP A 216 -6.71 -10.60 -6.44
CA ASP A 216 -6.65 -11.77 -5.55
C ASP A 216 -5.25 -11.84 -4.91
N VAL A 217 -5.15 -11.57 -3.61
CA VAL A 217 -3.88 -11.29 -2.92
C VAL A 217 -3.73 -12.18 -1.70
N PHE A 218 -2.77 -13.12 -1.75
CA PHE A 218 -2.63 -14.12 -0.69
C PHE A 218 -1.23 -14.68 -0.50
N ALA A 219 -0.97 -15.26 0.69
CA ALA A 219 0.32 -15.86 1.05
C ALA A 219 1.51 -14.91 0.97
N ASN A 220 1.29 -13.62 1.28
CA ASN A 220 2.32 -12.58 1.33
C ASN A 220 2.59 -12.15 2.79
N VAL A 221 3.61 -11.33 2.99
CA VAL A 221 3.76 -10.57 4.24
C VAL A 221 2.68 -9.50 4.32
N ALA A 222 2.79 -8.41 3.57
CA ALA A 222 1.70 -7.46 3.38
C ALA A 222 0.92 -7.81 2.09
N GLY A 223 -0.40 -7.78 2.16
CA GLY A 223 -1.25 -7.96 0.99
C GLY A 223 -1.21 -6.73 0.09
N ILE A 224 -1.90 -5.67 0.50
CA ILE A 224 -1.96 -4.39 -0.22
C ILE A 224 -1.44 -3.29 0.70
N GLU A 225 -0.53 -2.46 0.22
CA GLU A 225 0.08 -1.37 0.97
C GLU A 225 -0.05 -0.04 0.23
N ILE A 226 -0.61 0.96 0.92
CA ILE A 226 -0.66 2.35 0.50
C ILE A 226 0.30 3.14 1.41
N GLU A 227 1.51 3.39 0.91
CA GLU A 227 2.62 3.99 1.64
C GLU A 227 2.91 5.40 1.13
N ASN A 228 2.95 6.37 2.03
CA ASN A 228 3.27 7.79 1.75
C ASN A 228 2.50 8.33 0.53
N SER A 229 1.27 7.87 0.34
CA SER A 229 0.48 8.06 -0.88
C SER A 229 -0.85 8.75 -0.57
N ARG A 230 -1.41 9.44 -1.56
CA ARG A 230 -2.58 10.30 -1.38
C ARG A 230 -3.67 9.95 -2.37
N HIS A 231 -4.92 10.20 -1.99
CA HIS A 231 -6.07 10.05 -2.90
C HIS A 231 -6.11 8.65 -3.51
N ALA A 232 -6.18 7.62 -2.67
CA ALA A 232 -6.17 6.22 -3.07
C ALA A 232 -7.49 5.51 -2.73
N ILE A 233 -7.97 4.65 -3.63
CA ILE A 233 -9.10 3.75 -3.38
C ILE A 233 -8.63 2.30 -3.48
N VAL A 234 -8.90 1.52 -2.45
CA VAL A 234 -8.68 0.08 -2.38
C VAL A 234 -10.03 -0.61 -2.24
N GLU A 235 -10.55 -1.19 -3.32
CA GLU A 235 -11.91 -1.73 -3.33
C GLU A 235 -12.10 -3.06 -4.05
N ASN A 236 -13.09 -3.84 -3.60
CA ASN A 236 -13.49 -5.09 -4.27
C ASN A 236 -12.34 -6.11 -4.44
N ASN A 237 -11.33 -6.07 -3.58
CA ASN A 237 -10.23 -7.03 -3.58
C ASN A 237 -10.57 -8.24 -2.68
N ASN A 238 -9.96 -9.38 -3.01
CA ASN A 238 -9.97 -10.58 -2.20
C ASN A 238 -8.59 -10.75 -1.54
N VAL A 239 -8.48 -10.44 -0.25
CA VAL A 239 -7.21 -10.33 0.48
C VAL A 239 -7.20 -11.31 1.64
N TYR A 240 -6.47 -12.42 1.50
CA TYR A 240 -6.54 -13.51 2.46
C TYR A 240 -5.23 -14.24 2.66
N ASN A 241 -5.05 -14.88 3.83
CA ASN A 241 -3.85 -15.67 4.11
C ASN A 241 -2.55 -14.88 3.88
N ASN A 242 -2.53 -13.57 4.10
CA ASN A 242 -1.32 -12.77 4.24
C ASN A 242 -0.91 -12.68 5.72
N THR A 243 0.19 -12.02 6.06
CA THR A 243 0.51 -11.69 7.45
C THR A 243 -0.32 -10.48 7.93
N GLY A 244 -0.29 -9.42 7.13
CA GLY A 244 -1.19 -8.27 7.20
C GLY A 244 -2.00 -8.16 5.91
N GLY A 245 -3.30 -7.89 6.00
CA GLY A 245 -4.18 -7.80 4.84
C GLY A 245 -3.98 -6.53 4.02
N ILE A 246 -4.58 -5.42 4.46
CA ILE A 246 -4.47 -4.09 3.81
C ILE A 246 -3.83 -3.09 4.77
N LEU A 247 -2.85 -2.34 4.30
CA LEU A 247 -2.05 -1.42 5.07
C LEU A 247 -2.14 -0.02 4.46
N ALA A 248 -2.34 1.00 5.29
CA ALA A 248 -2.23 2.41 4.92
C ALA A 248 -1.36 3.12 5.96
N PHE A 249 -0.16 3.55 5.57
CA PHE A 249 0.75 4.15 6.53
C PHE A 249 1.77 5.12 5.95
N ILE A 250 2.46 5.81 6.85
CA ILE A 250 3.61 6.67 6.56
C ILE A 250 4.88 5.95 7.03
N THR A 251 5.84 5.73 6.14
CA THR A 251 7.22 5.46 6.52
C THR A 251 8.00 6.77 6.70
N PRO A 252 8.55 7.00 7.89
CA PRO A 252 9.45 8.13 8.16
C PRO A 252 10.69 8.16 7.26
N GLY A 253 11.15 9.36 6.91
CA GLY A 253 12.40 9.55 6.17
C GLY A 253 12.28 9.36 4.66
N LEU A 254 11.07 9.11 4.14
CA LEU A 254 10.78 9.17 2.70
C LEU A 254 10.56 10.61 2.20
N PRO A 255 10.74 10.87 0.90
CA PRO A 255 10.50 12.18 0.30
C PRO A 255 9.07 12.72 0.47
N ILE A 256 8.05 11.87 0.29
CA ILE A 256 6.67 12.24 0.57
C ILE A 256 6.41 11.96 2.04
N LYS A 257 5.87 12.94 2.77
CA LYS A 257 5.73 12.89 4.24
C LYS A 257 4.31 12.59 4.73
N THR A 258 3.41 12.33 3.79
CA THR A 258 1.98 12.25 4.08
C THR A 258 1.38 11.02 3.42
N THR A 259 0.44 10.41 4.12
CA THR A 259 -0.52 9.45 3.57
C THR A 259 -1.88 9.93 4.01
N TYR A 260 -2.75 10.33 3.09
CA TYR A 260 -4.08 10.78 3.45
C TYR A 260 -5.11 10.57 2.35
N ASP A 261 -6.39 10.63 2.73
CA ASP A 261 -7.53 10.46 1.84
C ASP A 261 -7.49 9.09 1.12
N VAL A 262 -7.40 8.04 1.95
CA VAL A 262 -7.40 6.64 1.51
C VAL A 262 -8.73 6.00 1.85
N ILE A 263 -9.42 5.45 0.84
CA ILE A 263 -10.69 4.74 1.01
C ILE A 263 -10.43 3.24 0.86
N ILE A 264 -10.72 2.47 1.90
CA ILE A 264 -10.68 1.00 1.89
C ILE A 264 -12.12 0.50 2.00
N ARG A 265 -12.70 0.04 0.89
CA ARG A 265 -14.12 -0.36 0.87
C ARG A 265 -14.43 -1.64 0.12
N ASN A 266 -15.48 -2.34 0.52
CA ASN A 266 -16.04 -3.47 -0.23
C ASN A 266 -15.05 -4.62 -0.47
N ASN A 267 -14.02 -4.76 0.36
CA ASN A 267 -13.04 -5.85 0.25
C ASN A 267 -13.46 -7.07 1.09
N PHE A 268 -13.05 -8.25 0.65
CA PHE A 268 -13.02 -9.46 1.48
C PHE A 268 -11.62 -9.57 2.11
N ILE A 269 -11.53 -9.42 3.44
CA ILE A 269 -10.26 -9.38 4.18
C ILE A 269 -10.29 -10.46 5.25
N TYR A 270 -9.81 -11.66 4.92
CA TYR A 270 -10.03 -12.80 5.80
C TYR A 270 -8.84 -13.72 6.00
N ASN A 271 -8.76 -14.30 7.20
CA ASN A 271 -7.74 -15.28 7.55
C ASN A 271 -6.31 -14.82 7.20
N ASN A 272 -6.00 -13.53 7.33
CA ASN A 272 -4.65 -13.01 7.13
C ASN A 272 -3.76 -13.40 8.32
N ASN A 273 -3.49 -14.71 8.44
CA ASN A 273 -2.81 -15.36 9.55
C ASN A 273 -1.48 -15.99 9.15
N HIS A 274 -1.00 -15.71 7.94
CA HIS A 274 0.24 -16.25 7.42
C HIS A 274 1.40 -15.89 8.34
N LYS A 275 2.39 -16.77 8.41
CA LYS A 275 3.58 -16.50 9.22
C LYS A 275 4.34 -15.35 8.56
N ASN A 276 4.70 -14.31 9.31
CA ASN A 276 5.57 -13.26 8.79
C ASN A 276 6.92 -13.85 8.34
N PHE A 277 7.27 -13.66 7.07
CA PHE A 277 8.53 -14.08 6.46
C PHE A 277 9.32 -12.91 5.87
N GLY A 278 8.97 -11.68 6.24
CA GLY A 278 9.63 -10.48 5.75
C GLY A 278 11.02 -10.29 6.33
N ALA A 279 11.79 -9.42 5.70
CA ALA A 279 13.17 -9.17 6.10
C ALA A 279 13.26 -8.75 7.58
N PRO A 280 14.07 -9.42 8.42
CA PRO A 280 14.20 -9.06 9.83
C PRO A 280 14.63 -7.59 10.02
N GLY A 281 13.88 -6.86 10.84
CA GLY A 281 14.13 -5.44 11.10
C GLY A 281 13.57 -4.47 10.05
N SER A 282 12.90 -4.98 9.00
CA SER A 282 12.01 -4.15 8.17
C SER A 282 10.73 -3.80 8.93
N MET A 283 10.04 -2.75 8.48
CA MET A 283 8.78 -2.31 9.08
C MET A 283 7.69 -3.39 8.92
N VAL A 284 7.50 -3.92 7.71
CA VAL A 284 6.53 -4.98 7.45
C VAL A 284 6.85 -6.29 8.16
N GLY A 285 8.15 -6.57 8.40
CA GLY A 285 8.61 -7.73 9.17
C GLY A 285 8.20 -7.71 10.64
N SER A 286 7.75 -6.55 11.14
CA SER A 286 7.25 -6.38 12.50
C SER A 286 5.73 -6.55 12.63
N ILE A 287 5.01 -6.63 11.51
CA ILE A 287 3.56 -6.71 11.52
C ILE A 287 3.12 -8.02 12.17
N PRO A 288 2.28 -7.97 13.21
CA PRO A 288 1.71 -9.16 13.81
C PRO A 288 0.89 -9.92 12.77
N ALA A 289 1.24 -11.19 12.55
CA ALA A 289 0.41 -12.10 11.78
C ALA A 289 -1.01 -12.11 12.37
N GLY A 290 -2.04 -11.99 11.53
CA GLY A 290 -3.42 -11.86 12.00
C GLY A 290 -3.97 -10.46 11.97
N THR A 291 -3.30 -9.51 11.30
CA THR A 291 -3.79 -8.14 11.18
C THR A 291 -4.62 -8.02 9.90
N GLY A 292 -5.92 -7.75 10.02
CA GLY A 292 -6.79 -7.56 8.85
C GLY A 292 -6.45 -6.28 8.09
N ILE A 293 -6.61 -5.13 8.75
CA ILE A 293 -6.22 -3.80 8.26
C ILE A 293 -5.27 -3.15 9.25
N LEU A 294 -4.19 -2.52 8.76
CA LEU A 294 -3.30 -1.65 9.54
C LEU A 294 -3.40 -0.21 9.04
N ILE A 295 -3.69 0.71 9.95
CA ILE A 295 -3.61 2.15 9.72
C ILE A 295 -2.54 2.71 10.65
N MET A 296 -1.44 3.23 10.09
CA MET A 296 -0.34 3.74 10.89
C MET A 296 0.09 5.13 10.43
N ALA A 297 -0.12 6.13 11.28
CA ALA A 297 0.18 7.54 10.98
C ALA A 297 -0.48 8.09 9.68
N SER A 298 -1.42 7.35 9.08
CA SER A 298 -2.13 7.80 7.88
C SER A 298 -3.37 8.58 8.28
N ASP A 299 -3.53 9.76 7.68
CA ASP A 299 -4.67 10.63 7.94
C ASP A 299 -5.86 10.29 7.04
N ASP A 300 -7.04 10.69 7.47
CA ASP A 300 -8.27 10.66 6.68
C ASP A 300 -8.58 9.29 6.02
N VAL A 301 -8.17 8.19 6.65
CA VAL A 301 -8.49 6.85 6.16
C VAL A 301 -9.94 6.50 6.45
N VAL A 302 -10.70 6.13 5.40
CA VAL A 302 -12.08 5.65 5.52
C VAL A 302 -12.11 4.15 5.31
N VAL A 303 -12.67 3.41 6.27
CA VAL A 303 -12.86 1.96 6.18
C VAL A 303 -14.35 1.66 6.19
N GLU A 304 -14.88 1.12 5.08
CA GLU A 304 -16.33 0.99 4.85
C GLU A 304 -16.71 -0.33 4.20
N ASP A 305 -17.83 -0.94 4.59
CA ASP A 305 -18.46 -2.07 3.88
C ASP A 305 -17.52 -3.24 3.52
N ASN A 306 -16.43 -3.40 4.27
CA ASN A 306 -15.54 -4.54 4.14
C ASN A 306 -16.08 -5.72 4.95
N ILE A 307 -15.79 -6.94 4.48
CA ILE A 307 -16.00 -8.18 5.23
C ILE A 307 -14.65 -8.60 5.80
N ILE A 308 -14.46 -8.37 7.10
CA ILE A 308 -13.19 -8.55 7.80
C ILE A 308 -13.34 -9.70 8.80
N THR A 309 -12.78 -10.88 8.50
CA THR A 309 -13.09 -12.08 9.31
C THR A 309 -11.90 -13.01 9.55
N GLY A 310 -11.87 -13.69 10.69
CA GLY A 310 -10.89 -14.76 10.92
C GLY A 310 -9.44 -14.30 11.07
N ASN A 311 -9.18 -13.00 11.26
CA ASN A 311 -7.83 -12.48 11.47
C ASN A 311 -7.44 -12.61 12.94
N LYS A 312 -6.38 -13.38 13.24
CA LYS A 312 -6.11 -13.84 14.62
C LYS A 312 -5.72 -12.72 15.60
N THR A 313 -5.10 -11.64 15.13
CA THR A 313 -4.65 -10.52 15.98
C THR A 313 -5.75 -9.48 16.16
N THR A 314 -6.30 -8.95 15.08
CA THR A 314 -7.42 -8.00 15.11
C THR A 314 -7.98 -7.81 13.69
N GLY A 315 -9.22 -7.32 13.58
CA GLY A 315 -9.80 -6.92 12.30
C GLY A 315 -9.14 -5.64 11.78
N ILE A 316 -9.05 -4.60 12.63
CA ILE A 316 -8.40 -3.33 12.34
C ILE A 316 -7.43 -2.98 13.46
N LEU A 317 -6.20 -2.61 13.10
CA LEU A 317 -5.18 -2.05 13.98
C LEU A 317 -4.90 -0.60 13.56
N ILE A 318 -5.07 0.35 14.48
CA ILE A 318 -4.74 1.76 14.29
C ILE A 318 -3.65 2.14 15.30
N THR A 319 -2.54 2.70 14.82
CA THR A 319 -1.40 3.07 15.68
C THR A 319 -0.70 4.34 15.21
N ASP A 320 -0.15 5.10 16.14
CA ASP A 320 0.85 6.12 15.84
C ASP A 320 2.25 5.50 15.64
N HIS A 321 3.22 6.29 15.21
CA HIS A 321 4.63 5.86 15.12
C HIS A 321 5.27 5.57 16.48
N ALA A 322 4.81 6.21 17.56
CA ALA A 322 5.40 6.04 18.89
C ALA A 322 5.15 4.65 19.48
N ASN A 323 4.08 3.98 19.05
CA ASN A 323 3.70 2.64 19.48
C ASN A 323 4.05 1.56 18.42
N ALA A 324 4.62 1.96 17.28
CA ALA A 324 5.04 1.05 16.23
C ALA A 324 6.51 0.63 16.39
N PRO A 325 6.81 -0.68 16.48
CA PRO A 325 8.18 -1.16 16.66
C PRO A 325 9.03 -0.88 15.42
N GLY A 326 10.30 -0.50 15.63
CA GLY A 326 11.26 -0.30 14.54
C GLY A 326 11.11 0.99 13.74
N VAL A 327 10.19 1.88 14.12
CA VAL A 327 10.00 3.17 13.46
C VAL A 327 11.03 4.20 13.92
N THR A 328 11.72 4.82 12.97
CA THR A 328 12.61 5.97 13.25
C THR A 328 11.84 7.27 13.20
N ILE A 329 12.07 8.17 14.16
CA ILE A 329 11.39 9.47 14.20
C ILE A 329 11.83 10.36 13.00
N ASP A 330 10.83 10.86 12.27
CA ASP A 330 10.99 11.92 11.28
C ASP A 330 10.17 13.14 11.71
N PRO A 331 10.81 14.25 12.11
CA PRO A 331 10.12 15.46 12.56
C PRO A 331 9.23 16.11 11.50
N GLU A 332 9.42 15.77 10.21
CA GLU A 332 8.65 16.32 9.10
C GLU A 332 7.40 15.50 8.77
N SER A 333 7.25 14.31 9.36
CA SER A 333 6.08 13.45 9.18
C SER A 333 5.16 13.57 10.39
N ASP A 334 3.85 13.67 10.18
CA ASP A 334 2.89 13.51 11.27
C ASP A 334 2.95 12.06 11.77
N PRO A 335 3.19 11.82 13.08
CA PRO A 335 3.25 10.46 13.59
C PRO A 335 1.87 9.85 13.89
N ASN A 336 0.78 10.63 13.87
CA ASN A 336 -0.53 10.21 14.34
C ASN A 336 -1.48 9.93 13.18
N PRO A 337 -2.31 8.87 13.22
CA PRO A 337 -3.35 8.68 12.22
C PRO A 337 -4.59 9.49 12.60
N ASP A 338 -4.72 10.68 12.05
CA ASP A 338 -5.82 11.60 12.35
C ASP A 338 -6.99 11.44 11.37
N GLY A 339 -8.20 11.80 11.80
CA GLY A 339 -9.37 11.75 10.93
C GLY A 339 -9.78 10.34 10.47
N VAL A 340 -9.39 9.27 11.15
CA VAL A 340 -9.81 7.91 10.76
C VAL A 340 -11.33 7.75 10.90
N LYS A 341 -11.98 7.18 9.87
CA LYS A 341 -13.44 6.96 9.82
C LYS A 341 -13.75 5.49 9.65
N ILE A 342 -14.33 4.88 10.68
CA ILE A 342 -14.78 3.49 10.62
C ILE A 342 -16.29 3.46 10.41
N LEU A 343 -16.69 3.08 9.19
CA LEU A 343 -18.07 3.02 8.77
C LEU A 343 -18.65 1.60 8.93
N ASN A 344 -19.61 1.22 8.09
CA ASN A 344 -20.41 0.02 8.25
C ASN A 344 -19.69 -1.27 7.78
N ASN A 345 -18.69 -1.71 8.52
CA ASN A 345 -17.99 -2.96 8.21
C ASN A 345 -18.69 -4.18 8.83
N LEU A 346 -18.51 -5.35 8.21
CA LEU A 346 -18.85 -6.62 8.83
C LEU A 346 -17.57 -7.24 9.41
N MET A 347 -17.55 -7.39 10.73
CA MET A 347 -16.43 -8.00 11.45
C MET A 347 -16.90 -9.24 12.20
N TYR A 348 -16.16 -10.34 12.09
CA TYR A 348 -16.51 -11.61 12.74
C TYR A 348 -15.27 -12.48 13.00
N ASN A 349 -15.17 -13.03 14.22
CA ASN A 349 -14.13 -13.97 14.61
C ASN A 349 -12.72 -13.42 14.33
N ASN A 350 -12.49 -12.15 14.66
CA ASN A 350 -11.17 -11.53 14.65
C ASN A 350 -10.64 -11.45 16.07
N GLY A 351 -9.31 -11.47 16.25
CA GLY A 351 -8.71 -11.28 17.57
C GLY A 351 -8.78 -12.52 18.49
N TYR A 352 -9.15 -13.68 17.97
CA TYR A 352 -9.30 -14.92 18.74
C TYR A 352 -7.97 -15.47 19.31
N ASP A 353 -6.83 -15.02 18.77
CA ASP A 353 -5.48 -15.34 19.25
C ASP A 353 -4.60 -14.09 19.18
N THR A 354 -5.06 -13.03 19.85
CA THR A 354 -4.41 -11.72 19.83
C THR A 354 -3.14 -11.68 20.71
N ILE A 355 -2.26 -10.72 20.41
CA ILE A 355 -0.99 -10.52 21.10
C ILE A 355 -1.18 -9.95 22.52
N ASP A 356 -0.19 -10.13 23.39
CA ASP A 356 -0.30 -9.80 24.81
C ASP A 356 -0.42 -8.29 25.05
N GLU A 357 0.18 -7.47 24.19
CA GLU A 357 0.06 -6.01 24.21
C GLU A 357 -1.39 -5.58 23.98
N VAL A 358 -2.09 -6.23 23.05
CA VAL A 358 -3.51 -5.95 22.78
C VAL A 358 -4.37 -6.39 23.96
N LYS A 359 -4.11 -7.58 24.54
CA LYS A 359 -4.81 -8.04 25.75
C LYS A 359 -4.61 -7.06 26.90
N ALA A 360 -3.38 -6.57 27.10
CA ALA A 360 -3.06 -5.58 28.12
C ALA A 360 -3.82 -4.27 27.89
N LEU A 361 -3.87 -3.78 26.65
CA LEU A 361 -4.62 -2.59 26.29
C LEU A 361 -6.13 -2.76 26.56
N MET A 362 -6.72 -3.90 26.19
CA MET A 362 -8.13 -4.21 26.48
C MET A 362 -8.46 -4.17 27.98
N LEU A 363 -7.55 -4.67 28.83
CA LEU A 363 -7.71 -4.62 30.28
C LEU A 363 -7.75 -3.19 30.83
N THR A 364 -7.06 -2.22 30.19
CA THR A 364 -7.11 -0.81 30.63
C THR A 364 -8.50 -0.18 30.47
N GLU A 365 -9.32 -0.71 29.56
CA GLU A 365 -10.72 -0.31 29.35
C GLU A 365 -11.74 -1.31 29.94
N PHE A 366 -11.28 -2.28 30.75
CA PHE A 366 -12.09 -3.38 31.30
C PHE A 366 -12.85 -4.20 30.24
N LYS A 367 -12.25 -4.34 29.04
CA LYS A 367 -12.81 -5.12 27.94
C LYS A 367 -12.27 -6.55 27.93
N GLN A 368 -13.12 -7.48 27.52
CA GLN A 368 -12.82 -8.90 27.31
C GLN A 368 -13.35 -9.33 25.95
N GLY A 369 -12.89 -10.48 25.45
CA GLY A 369 -13.32 -11.04 24.17
C GLY A 369 -12.25 -10.90 23.09
N GLU A 370 -12.68 -11.08 21.85
CA GLU A 370 -11.82 -11.10 20.67
C GLU A 370 -11.90 -9.72 19.99
N PRO A 371 -10.82 -8.92 19.94
CA PRO A 371 -10.89 -7.56 19.44
C PRO A 371 -11.05 -7.50 17.92
N ASP A 372 -12.10 -6.84 17.48
CA ASP A 372 -12.33 -6.45 16.09
C ASP A 372 -11.55 -5.20 15.71
N ILE A 373 -11.47 -4.23 16.63
CA ILE A 373 -10.82 -2.92 16.40
C ILE A 373 -9.90 -2.61 17.58
N VAL A 374 -8.63 -2.36 17.27
CA VAL A 374 -7.62 -1.95 18.25
C VAL A 374 -7.07 -0.60 17.81
N ARG A 375 -7.18 0.41 18.66
CA ARG A 375 -6.49 1.69 18.51
C ARG A 375 -5.52 1.86 19.67
N VAL A 376 -4.25 2.10 19.37
CA VAL A 376 -3.22 2.50 20.33
C VAL A 376 -2.60 3.83 19.92
N GLY A 377 -2.15 4.63 20.90
CA GLY A 377 -1.50 5.90 20.61
C GLY A 377 -2.46 7.06 20.35
N VAL A 378 -1.90 8.18 19.90
CA VAL A 378 -2.63 9.44 19.67
C VAL A 378 -3.30 9.42 18.31
N THR A 379 -4.53 9.95 18.26
CA THR A 379 -5.37 10.17 17.07
C THR A 379 -6.35 11.28 17.40
N ASN A 380 -6.58 12.17 16.45
CA ASN A 380 -7.47 13.30 16.54
C ASN A 380 -8.61 13.17 15.52
N ASP A 381 -9.73 13.86 15.77
CA ASP A 381 -10.82 14.07 14.82
C ASP A 381 -11.38 12.81 14.11
N SER A 382 -11.24 11.66 14.77
CA SER A 382 -11.69 10.36 14.26
C SER A 382 -13.14 10.08 14.65
N CYS A 383 -13.85 9.31 13.81
CA CYS A 383 -15.23 8.95 14.05
C CYS A 383 -15.53 7.48 13.74
N ILE A 384 -16.57 6.95 14.36
CA ILE A 384 -17.02 5.58 14.15
C ILE A 384 -18.55 5.53 14.21
N ILE A 385 -19.18 4.84 13.26
CA ILE A 385 -20.59 4.47 13.36
C ILE A 385 -20.74 3.01 13.80
N ASN A 386 -21.91 2.68 14.34
CA ASN A 386 -22.26 1.32 14.73
C ASN A 386 -21.28 0.67 15.74
N ARG A 387 -20.61 1.46 16.59
CA ARG A 387 -19.58 0.95 17.53
C ARG A 387 -20.03 -0.23 18.39
N HIS A 388 -21.33 -0.29 18.67
CA HIS A 388 -21.98 -1.32 19.49
C HIS A 388 -21.90 -2.73 18.86
N ARG A 389 -21.54 -2.84 17.58
CA ARG A 389 -21.37 -4.10 16.85
C ARG A 389 -20.00 -4.73 17.02
N TYR A 390 -19.01 -3.98 17.51
CA TYR A 390 -17.61 -4.39 17.48
C TYR A 390 -17.05 -4.53 18.90
N VAL A 391 -16.22 -5.54 19.12
CA VAL A 391 -15.33 -5.54 20.28
C VAL A 391 -14.15 -4.62 19.96
N SER A 392 -14.22 -3.39 20.44
CA SER A 392 -13.22 -2.37 20.12
C SER A 392 -12.46 -1.93 21.36
N VAL A 393 -11.23 -1.43 21.24
CA VAL A 393 -10.45 -0.79 22.33
C VAL A 393 -9.76 0.46 21.80
N GLY A 394 -9.67 1.53 22.60
CA GLY A 394 -9.01 2.79 22.24
C GLY A 394 -9.88 3.76 21.41
N VAL A 395 -11.12 3.39 21.10
CA VAL A 395 -12.04 4.22 20.26
C VAL A 395 -13.24 4.78 21.02
N ASN A 396 -13.30 4.61 22.35
CA ASN A 396 -14.47 5.04 23.14
C ASN A 396 -14.75 6.55 23.01
N GLY A 397 -13.69 7.36 22.93
CA GLY A 397 -13.77 8.82 22.83
C GLY A 397 -14.02 9.36 21.42
N TRP A 398 -14.09 8.51 20.40
CA TRP A 398 -14.33 8.96 19.02
C TRP A 398 -15.76 9.48 18.85
N ALA A 399 -15.94 10.42 17.93
CA ALA A 399 -17.26 10.93 17.57
C ALA A 399 -18.09 9.86 16.81
N GLU A 400 -19.39 10.08 16.69
CA GLU A 400 -20.20 9.40 15.68
C GLU A 400 -19.94 10.10 14.33
N CYS A 401 -19.82 9.36 13.22
CA CYS A 401 -19.62 10.01 11.92
C CYS A 401 -20.90 10.69 11.44
N GLU A 402 -20.76 11.87 10.84
CA GLU A 402 -21.86 12.64 10.24
C GLU A 402 -22.29 12.10 8.85
N PHE A 403 -21.58 11.08 8.36
CA PHE A 403 -21.81 10.40 7.08
C PHE A 403 -21.71 8.88 7.27
N THR A 404 -22.25 8.16 6.30
CA THR A 404 -22.47 6.72 6.41
C THR A 404 -21.85 5.93 5.28
N ASN A 405 -21.44 6.63 4.21
CA ASN A 405 -20.82 6.04 3.04
C ASN A 405 -19.83 6.96 2.33
N THR A 406 -19.20 6.43 1.29
CA THR A 406 -18.31 7.14 0.35
C THR A 406 -18.88 7.21 -1.06
N ASP A 407 -20.20 7.07 -1.23
CA ASP A 407 -20.88 6.97 -2.54
C ASP A 407 -20.70 8.20 -3.44
N ALA A 408 -20.40 9.37 -2.87
CA ALA A 408 -20.11 10.58 -3.64
C ALA A 408 -18.73 10.53 -4.35
N ILE A 409 -17.89 9.55 -4.02
CA ILE A 409 -16.54 9.38 -4.54
C ILE A 409 -16.50 8.08 -5.36
N ASP A 410 -16.77 8.22 -6.66
CA ASP A 410 -16.65 7.12 -7.60
C ASP A 410 -15.18 6.69 -7.76
N SER A 411 -14.27 7.65 -7.88
CA SER A 411 -12.86 7.43 -8.13
C SER A 411 -12.02 8.68 -7.85
N TYR A 412 -10.78 8.45 -7.41
CA TYR A 412 -9.74 9.49 -7.39
C TYR A 412 -8.92 9.57 -8.68
N LEU A 413 -9.17 8.71 -9.66
CA LEU A 413 -8.52 8.81 -10.96
C LEU A 413 -8.76 10.18 -11.60
N LEU A 414 -7.74 10.65 -12.29
CA LEU A 414 -7.81 11.91 -12.98
C LEU A 414 -8.58 11.78 -14.29
N ASP A 415 -9.21 12.88 -14.62
CA ASP A 415 -10.11 12.94 -15.76
C ASP A 415 -9.35 13.01 -17.10
N GLU A 416 -8.15 13.57 -17.07
CA GLU A 416 -7.17 13.53 -18.16
C GLU A 416 -5.87 12.91 -17.65
N PRO A 417 -5.11 12.21 -18.51
CA PRO A 417 -3.80 11.70 -18.14
C PRO A 417 -2.86 12.83 -17.73
N VAL A 418 -2.07 12.58 -16.69
CA VAL A 418 -1.00 13.48 -16.24
C VAL A 418 0.00 13.71 -17.38
N PRO A 419 0.37 14.95 -17.71
CA PRO A 419 1.38 15.19 -18.72
C PRO A 419 2.75 14.60 -18.28
N PRO A 420 3.63 14.22 -19.24
CA PRO A 420 4.98 13.79 -18.90
C PRO A 420 5.72 14.83 -18.07
N ARG A 421 6.47 14.38 -17.07
CA ARG A 421 7.25 15.28 -16.20
C ARG A 421 8.32 16.01 -16.99
N VAL A 422 8.31 17.34 -16.89
CA VAL A 422 9.41 18.16 -17.38
C VAL A 422 10.42 18.30 -16.24
N ILE A 423 11.55 17.61 -16.35
CA ILE A 423 12.61 17.62 -15.33
C ILE A 423 13.63 18.70 -15.69
N ASP A 424 13.77 19.72 -14.84
CA ASP A 424 14.89 20.64 -14.94
C ASP A 424 16.20 19.86 -14.76
N PRO A 425 17.21 20.03 -15.65
CA PRO A 425 18.48 19.33 -15.52
C PRO A 425 19.13 19.45 -14.14
N SER A 426 18.91 20.55 -13.42
CA SER A 426 19.41 20.75 -12.05
C SER A 426 18.71 19.88 -10.99
N GLU A 427 17.46 19.49 -11.22
CA GLU A 427 16.67 18.64 -10.32
C GLU A 427 16.83 17.15 -10.62
N ARG A 428 17.62 16.78 -11.63
CA ARG A 428 17.81 15.38 -12.06
C ARG A 428 18.16 14.44 -10.91
N GLY A 429 19.14 14.82 -10.08
CA GLY A 429 19.58 13.99 -8.95
C GLY A 429 18.46 13.73 -7.94
N LYS A 430 17.67 14.76 -7.64
CA LYS A 430 16.51 14.68 -6.74
C LYS A 430 15.41 13.79 -7.30
N VAL A 431 15.06 13.96 -8.57
CA VAL A 431 13.99 13.18 -9.21
C VAL A 431 14.36 11.70 -9.26
N VAL A 432 15.60 11.39 -9.62
CA VAL A 432 16.10 10.00 -9.63
C VAL A 432 16.14 9.43 -8.22
N TYR A 433 16.66 10.19 -7.24
CA TYR A 433 16.64 9.73 -5.85
C TYR A 433 15.22 9.38 -5.40
N ASN A 434 14.26 10.28 -5.62
CA ASN A 434 12.87 10.08 -5.20
C ASN A 434 12.19 8.93 -5.94
N GLY A 435 12.45 8.75 -7.24
CA GLY A 435 11.76 7.78 -8.08
C GLY A 435 12.40 6.40 -8.16
N VAL A 436 13.70 6.28 -7.85
CA VAL A 436 14.49 5.06 -8.03
C VAL A 436 15.11 4.58 -6.70
N CYS A 437 15.62 5.50 -5.88
CA CYS A 437 16.46 5.13 -4.74
C CYS A 437 15.73 5.17 -3.40
N ALA A 438 14.80 6.11 -3.21
CA ALA A 438 14.17 6.40 -1.93
C ALA A 438 13.32 5.24 -1.41
N GLY A 439 12.74 4.41 -2.29
CA GLY A 439 12.02 3.18 -1.91
C GLY A 439 12.89 2.06 -1.35
N CYS A 440 14.21 2.23 -1.32
CA CYS A 440 15.15 1.30 -0.69
C CYS A 440 16.06 2.00 0.33
N HIS A 441 16.25 3.32 0.20
CA HIS A 441 17.22 4.10 0.95
C HIS A 441 16.56 5.34 1.56
N THR A 442 15.95 5.18 2.74
CA THR A 442 15.51 6.35 3.54
C THR A 442 16.73 7.10 4.10
N TYR A 443 16.53 8.33 4.60
CA TYR A 443 17.65 9.11 5.12
C TYR A 443 18.30 8.51 6.38
N THR A 444 17.50 8.17 7.41
CA THR A 444 18.00 7.64 8.71
C THR A 444 17.57 6.22 9.06
N GLY A 445 16.56 5.65 8.39
CA GLY A 445 15.96 4.36 8.71
C GLY A 445 16.47 3.21 7.82
N ARG A 446 16.48 2.00 8.38
CA ARG A 446 16.70 0.78 7.60
C ARG A 446 15.40 0.44 6.87
N MET A 447 15.51 0.27 5.56
CA MET A 447 14.46 -0.28 4.71
C MET A 447 15.02 -1.56 4.09
N ILE A 448 15.10 -1.66 2.77
CA ILE A 448 15.76 -2.75 2.07
C ILE A 448 17.28 -2.54 2.04
N GLY A 449 17.71 -1.31 1.76
CA GLY A 449 19.11 -0.90 1.70
C GLY A 449 19.56 -0.10 2.94
N PRO A 450 20.86 0.19 3.06
CA PRO A 450 21.38 1.05 4.12
C PRO A 450 20.83 2.48 4.01
N PRO A 451 20.63 3.19 5.14
CA PRO A 451 20.22 4.59 5.13
C PRO A 451 21.20 5.48 4.36
N VAL A 452 20.72 6.57 3.75
CA VAL A 452 21.57 7.55 3.05
C VAL A 452 22.67 8.10 3.95
N GLN A 453 22.39 8.34 5.24
CA GLN A 453 23.40 8.79 6.20
C GLN A 453 24.58 7.79 6.33
N ILE A 454 24.33 6.49 6.21
CA ILE A 454 25.38 5.47 6.23
C ILE A 454 26.15 5.47 4.90
N ILE A 455 25.47 5.67 3.78
CA ILE A 455 26.11 5.81 2.46
C ILE A 455 27.04 7.04 2.45
N GLN A 456 26.59 8.17 3.00
CA GLN A 456 27.40 9.38 3.17
C GLN A 456 28.66 9.10 3.98
N ALA A 457 28.57 8.36 5.09
CA ALA A 457 29.72 8.00 5.90
C ALA A 457 30.70 7.05 5.17
N LEU A 458 30.20 6.18 4.28
CA LEU A 458 31.03 5.24 3.53
C LEU A 458 31.77 5.89 2.36
N TYR A 459 31.15 6.85 1.68
CA TYR A 459 31.67 7.45 0.46
C TYR A 459 32.21 8.87 0.63
N MET A 460 31.89 9.56 1.73
CA MET A 460 32.34 10.93 2.02
C MET A 460 32.09 11.85 0.81
N ASP A 461 33.11 12.52 0.27
CA ASP A 461 33.01 13.42 -0.88
C ASP A 461 33.29 12.71 -2.23
N ASN A 462 32.98 11.40 -2.34
CA ASN A 462 33.23 10.61 -3.55
C ASN A 462 31.93 10.23 -4.30
N PRO A 463 31.30 11.18 -5.03
CA PRO A 463 30.10 10.89 -5.82
C PRO A 463 30.36 9.88 -6.94
N GLN A 464 31.56 9.89 -7.54
CA GLN A 464 31.91 8.92 -8.57
C GLN A 464 31.89 7.48 -8.03
N GLY A 465 32.43 7.25 -6.83
CA GLY A 465 32.39 5.93 -6.20
C GLY A 465 30.97 5.43 -5.93
N VAL A 466 30.04 6.33 -5.59
CA VAL A 466 28.61 5.99 -5.46
C VAL A 466 28.03 5.66 -6.85
N ALA A 467 28.29 6.49 -7.87
CA ALA A 467 27.80 6.27 -9.23
C ALA A 467 28.30 4.96 -9.87
N ASP A 468 29.55 4.58 -9.58
CA ASP A 468 30.15 3.31 -10.01
C ASP A 468 29.50 2.12 -9.29
N PHE A 469 29.22 2.27 -7.99
CA PHE A 469 28.51 1.25 -7.21
C PHE A 469 27.06 1.07 -7.70
N ILE A 470 26.36 2.16 -8.03
CA ILE A 470 25.01 2.11 -8.61
C ILE A 470 25.00 1.32 -9.93
N ALA A 471 26.05 1.44 -10.74
CA ALA A 471 26.18 0.73 -12.00
C ALA A 471 26.45 -0.78 -11.81
N SER A 472 27.36 -1.09 -10.90
CA SER A 472 27.91 -2.42 -10.69
C SER A 472 28.05 -2.71 -9.19
N PRO A 473 26.92 -2.90 -8.49
CA PRO A 473 26.92 -3.10 -7.05
C PRO A 473 27.64 -4.39 -6.69
N THR A 474 28.28 -4.37 -5.52
CA THR A 474 28.91 -5.55 -4.93
C THR A 474 28.40 -5.68 -3.50
N LYS A 475 28.18 -6.92 -3.03
CA LYS A 475 27.77 -7.13 -1.64
C LYS A 475 28.87 -6.60 -0.70
N LYS A 476 28.58 -5.50 0.01
CA LYS A 476 29.51 -4.86 0.97
C LYS A 476 29.28 -5.32 2.41
N ARG A 477 28.05 -5.73 2.72
CA ARG A 477 27.62 -6.07 4.08
C ARG A 477 26.74 -7.31 4.05
N ASP A 478 26.90 -8.17 5.04
CA ASP A 478 26.15 -9.42 5.14
C ASP A 478 24.73 -9.24 5.66
N ASP A 479 24.49 -8.15 6.39
CA ASP A 479 23.20 -7.84 6.99
C ASP A 479 22.21 -7.15 6.04
N TYR A 480 22.61 -6.88 4.79
CA TYR A 480 21.76 -6.34 3.73
C TYR A 480 21.69 -7.29 2.52
N PRO A 481 20.56 -7.31 1.80
CA PRO A 481 20.50 -7.97 0.50
C PRO A 481 21.46 -7.32 -0.50
N GLU A 482 21.77 -8.06 -1.57
CA GLU A 482 22.54 -7.52 -2.69
C GLU A 482 21.70 -6.50 -3.47
N MET A 483 22.24 -5.30 -3.67
CA MET A 483 21.55 -4.26 -4.45
C MET A 483 21.50 -4.63 -5.94
N PRO A 484 20.35 -4.47 -6.62
CA PRO A 484 20.26 -4.63 -8.06
C PRO A 484 21.04 -3.54 -8.82
N PRO A 485 21.75 -3.87 -9.92
CA PRO A 485 22.41 -2.85 -10.74
C PRO A 485 21.39 -1.89 -11.36
N GLN A 486 21.66 -0.60 -11.29
CA GLN A 486 20.88 0.44 -11.96
C GLN A 486 21.63 0.96 -13.21
N ASN A 487 22.22 0.03 -13.96
CA ASN A 487 23.05 0.33 -15.15
C ASN A 487 22.24 0.74 -16.38
N TYR A 488 20.91 0.64 -16.33
CA TYR A 488 20.00 1.22 -17.31
C TYR A 488 19.96 2.77 -17.21
N LEU A 489 20.35 3.34 -16.06
CA LEU A 489 20.56 4.78 -15.93
C LEU A 489 21.89 5.19 -16.58
N ASP A 490 21.84 6.24 -17.39
CA ASP A 490 23.05 6.79 -18.00
C ASP A 490 24.01 7.36 -16.93
N GLU A 491 25.29 7.47 -17.30
CA GLU A 491 26.35 7.87 -16.38
C GLU A 491 26.11 9.25 -15.74
N LYS A 492 25.59 10.22 -16.49
CA LYS A 492 25.32 11.57 -15.95
C LYS A 492 24.20 11.53 -14.92
N THR A 493 23.20 10.68 -15.15
CA THR A 493 22.08 10.49 -14.22
C THR A 493 22.55 9.80 -12.94
N ARG A 494 23.40 8.77 -13.04
CA ARG A 494 24.03 8.10 -11.88
C ARG A 494 24.91 9.06 -11.06
N LEU A 495 25.68 9.92 -11.73
CA LEU A 495 26.50 10.92 -11.04
C LEU A 495 25.63 11.99 -10.34
N ALA A 496 24.59 12.49 -11.01
CA ALA A 496 23.70 13.50 -10.43
C ALA A 496 22.98 12.99 -9.17
N VAL A 497 22.50 11.74 -9.15
CA VAL A 497 21.87 11.17 -7.96
C VAL A 497 22.89 10.93 -6.84
N ALA A 498 24.11 10.51 -7.17
CA ALA A 498 25.18 10.37 -6.20
C ALA A 498 25.54 11.69 -5.52
N GLU A 499 25.70 12.77 -6.30
CA GLU A 499 25.94 14.12 -5.77
C GLU A 499 24.78 14.58 -4.89
N TYR A 500 23.54 14.36 -5.33
CA TYR A 500 22.35 14.71 -4.55
C TYR A 500 22.31 13.96 -3.21
N MET A 501 22.53 12.64 -3.21
CA MET A 501 22.56 11.81 -2.00
C MET A 501 23.64 12.25 -1.02
N LEU A 502 24.84 12.58 -1.50
CA LEU A 502 25.93 13.05 -0.65
C LEU A 502 25.72 14.48 -0.12
N ALA A 503 24.94 15.30 -0.84
CA ALA A 503 24.60 16.66 -0.43
C ALA A 503 23.40 16.75 0.53
N GLN A 504 22.60 15.68 0.71
CA GLN A 504 21.44 15.69 1.60
C GLN A 504 21.84 16.04 3.05
N LYS A 505 21.14 17.01 3.63
CA LYS A 505 21.24 17.38 5.05
C LYS A 505 19.87 17.23 5.66
N LYS A 506 19.82 16.74 6.90
CA LYS A 506 18.59 16.74 7.70
C LYS A 506 18.24 18.15 8.15
#